data_AF-A0A562V4H7-F1
#
_entry.id   AF-A0A562V4H7-F1
#
_cell.length_a   1.000
_cell.length_b   1.000
_cell.length_c   1.000
_cell.angle_alpha   90.00
_cell.angle_beta   90.00
_cell.angle_gamma   90.00
#
_symmetry.space_group_name_H-M   'P 1'
#
loop_
_entity.id
_entity.type
_entity.pdbx_description
1 polymer ?
#
loop_
_entity_poly.entity_id
_entity_poly.type
_entity_poly.pdbx_seq_one_letter_code
_entity_poly.pdbx_strand_id
1 'polypeptide(L)'
;MSDLETLGARLRAVAAELPRADTATAADRLAAAHAGLTEALRDSVEPAGAPRLAAAREHLDRAARHLVAACDRLDDYLSDIGLATLGEKPEETVTPTTVPSDAPPGSLDWWSRRINEISDGDAEAELREVTVTRLFSELVDLAGKGDRDAYRARLLSAGPSHGVRLSGLSWPMIRTLASDALGRPVTGRDDDLLIRFTDEPVKRLLPRLPPDVALAQLHGASSLPHRHRDAEGRETTEPPHPADAAAVGPVLVAALLRARERTRKDA
;
A
#
# COMPACT_ATOMS: atom_id res chain seq x y z
N MET A 1 -21.85 -22.04 -0.66
CA MET A 1 -21.10 -21.23 0.32
C MET A 1 -21.52 -19.80 0.17
N SER A 2 -21.94 -19.18 1.27
CA SER A 2 -22.34 -17.78 1.31
C SER A 2 -21.11 -16.87 1.13
N ASP A 3 -21.29 -15.71 0.50
CA ASP A 3 -20.22 -14.70 0.33
C ASP A 3 -19.62 -14.27 1.68
N LEU A 4 -20.42 -14.30 2.75
CA LEU A 4 -19.99 -14.03 4.12
C LEU A 4 -19.06 -15.10 4.68
N GLU A 5 -19.34 -16.38 4.43
CA GLU A 5 -18.48 -17.50 4.86
C GLU A 5 -17.12 -17.44 4.14
N THR A 6 -17.13 -17.07 2.87
CA THR A 6 -15.93 -16.88 2.05
C THR A 6 -15.09 -15.70 2.55
N LEU A 7 -15.73 -14.58 2.92
CA LEU A 7 -15.06 -13.43 3.53
C LEU A 7 -14.46 -13.79 4.90
N GLY A 8 -15.23 -14.50 5.74
CA GLY A 8 -14.77 -14.98 7.04
C GLY A 8 -13.56 -15.91 6.94
N ALA A 9 -13.57 -16.84 5.97
CA ALA A 9 -12.43 -17.72 5.71
C ALA A 9 -11.17 -16.92 5.29
N ARG A 10 -11.32 -15.91 4.42
CA ARG A 10 -10.21 -15.06 3.96
C ARG A 10 -9.64 -14.19 5.07
N LEU A 11 -10.49 -13.57 5.90
CA LEU A 11 -10.02 -12.75 7.03
C LEU A 11 -9.25 -13.59 8.05
N ARG A 12 -9.68 -14.84 8.29
CA ARG A 12 -8.93 -15.77 9.16
C ARG A 12 -7.61 -16.21 8.55
N ALA A 13 -7.54 -16.42 7.23
CA ALA A 13 -6.28 -16.71 6.53
C ALA A 13 -5.29 -15.54 6.67
N VAL A 14 -5.73 -14.30 6.43
CA VAL A 14 -4.91 -13.09 6.59
C VAL A 14 -4.46 -12.92 8.05
N ALA A 15 -5.33 -13.21 9.03
CA ALA A 15 -4.96 -13.17 10.44
C ALA A 15 -3.94 -14.25 10.83
N ALA A 16 -3.98 -15.42 10.20
CA ALA A 16 -3.02 -16.51 10.41
C ALA A 16 -1.64 -16.22 9.80
N GLU A 17 -1.60 -15.40 8.74
CA GLU A 17 -0.36 -14.96 8.07
C GLU A 17 0.34 -13.78 8.77
N LEU A 18 -0.27 -13.20 9.81
CA LEU A 18 0.38 -12.16 10.60
C LEU A 18 1.68 -12.73 11.23
N PRO A 19 2.81 -11.99 11.19
CA PRO A 19 4.14 -12.48 11.54
C PRO A 19 4.36 -12.60 13.06
N ARG A 20 3.41 -13.19 13.79
CA ARG A 20 3.44 -13.33 15.25
C ARG A 20 4.66 -14.14 15.70
N ALA A 21 4.91 -15.28 15.05
CA ALA A 21 6.05 -16.13 15.35
C ALA A 21 7.39 -15.42 15.06
N ASP A 22 7.46 -14.66 13.97
CA ASP A 22 8.66 -13.90 13.60
C ASP A 22 8.90 -12.74 14.55
N THR A 23 7.84 -12.05 15.00
CA THR A 23 7.95 -10.98 16.01
C THR A 23 8.34 -11.52 17.39
N ALA A 24 7.84 -12.69 17.80
CA ALA A 24 8.26 -13.36 19.03
C ALA A 24 9.73 -13.81 18.95
N THR A 25 10.12 -14.41 17.82
CA THR A 25 11.52 -14.82 17.57
C THR A 25 12.46 -13.61 17.55
N ALA A 26 12.03 -12.48 16.97
CA ALA A 26 12.78 -11.24 16.99
C ALA A 26 12.89 -10.65 18.40
N ALA A 27 11.83 -10.74 19.23
CA ALA A 27 11.86 -10.34 20.63
C ALA A 27 12.85 -11.19 21.44
N ASP A 28 12.84 -12.51 21.25
CA ASP A 28 13.76 -13.44 21.92
C ASP A 28 15.22 -13.18 21.54
N ARG A 29 15.49 -12.92 20.25
CA ARG A 29 16.83 -12.56 19.77
C ARG A 29 17.29 -11.20 20.32
N LEU A 30 16.39 -10.23 20.45
CA LEU A 30 16.68 -8.92 21.06
C LEU A 30 16.95 -9.03 22.57
N ALA A 31 16.20 -9.89 23.27
CA ALA A 31 16.44 -10.19 24.68
C ALA A 31 17.80 -10.86 24.89
N ALA A 32 18.16 -11.83 24.03
CA ALA A 32 19.48 -12.46 24.04
C ALA A 32 20.62 -11.46 23.74
N ALA A 33 20.43 -10.58 22.75
CA ALA A 33 21.39 -9.53 22.43
C ALA A 33 21.56 -8.51 23.58
N HIS A 34 20.47 -8.16 24.28
CA HIS A 34 20.51 -7.27 25.45
C HIS A 34 21.23 -7.90 26.64
N ALA A 35 20.99 -9.19 26.90
CA ALA A 35 21.70 -9.94 27.93
C ALA A 35 23.20 -10.01 27.63
N GLY A 36 23.57 -10.31 26.38
CA GLY A 36 24.98 -10.33 25.94
C GLY A 36 25.67 -8.97 26.03
N LEU A 37 24.97 -7.88 25.69
CA LEU A 37 25.49 -6.51 25.84
C LEU A 37 25.64 -6.11 27.30
N THR A 38 24.71 -6.51 28.17
CA THR A 38 24.79 -6.25 29.62
C THR A 38 25.97 -6.98 30.24
N GLU A 39 26.26 -8.20 29.79
CA GLU A 39 27.46 -8.95 30.19
C GLU A 39 28.74 -8.28 29.68
N ALA A 40 28.80 -7.93 28.39
CA ALA A 40 29.94 -7.24 27.80
C ALA A 40 30.20 -5.84 28.42
N LEU A 41 29.15 -5.15 28.90
CA LEU A 41 29.25 -3.87 29.60
C LEU A 41 29.69 -4.01 31.06
N ARG A 42 29.60 -5.20 31.68
CA ARG A 42 30.27 -5.45 32.98
C ARG A 42 31.78 -5.53 32.84
N ASP A 43 32.25 -6.01 31.68
CA ASP A 43 33.67 -6.22 31.39
C ASP A 43 34.33 -5.05 30.63
N SER A 44 33.57 -4.02 30.24
CA SER A 44 34.03 -2.91 29.39
C SER A 44 33.64 -1.52 29.92
N VAL A 45 34.49 -0.52 29.67
CA VAL A 45 34.35 0.86 30.18
C VAL A 45 33.55 1.77 29.21
N GLU A 46 33.18 1.30 28.00
CA GLU A 46 32.59 2.14 26.96
C GLU A 46 31.15 1.73 26.57
N PRO A 47 30.12 2.59 26.79
CA PRO A 47 28.71 2.23 26.62
C PRO A 47 28.18 2.43 25.17
N ALA A 48 28.97 2.09 24.16
CA ALA A 48 28.59 2.28 22.77
C ALA A 48 27.66 1.17 22.25
N GLY A 49 26.34 1.29 22.48
CA GLY A 49 25.35 0.41 21.85
C GLY A 49 24.02 0.25 22.60
N ALA A 50 24.01 0.47 23.91
CA ALA A 50 22.82 0.31 24.75
C ALA A 50 21.62 1.20 24.36
N PRO A 51 21.80 2.50 24.00
CA PRO A 51 20.67 3.36 23.62
C PRO A 51 20.00 2.91 22.32
N ARG A 52 20.79 2.43 21.35
CA ARG A 52 20.29 1.98 20.03
C ARG A 52 19.51 0.67 20.16
N LEU A 53 19.93 -0.22 21.05
CA LEU A 53 19.22 -1.46 21.37
C LEU A 53 17.91 -1.19 22.14
N ALA A 54 17.91 -0.22 23.06
CA ALA A 54 16.70 0.21 23.77
C ALA A 54 15.65 0.78 22.80
N ALA A 55 16.06 1.62 21.85
CA ALA A 55 15.18 2.15 20.80
C ALA A 55 14.62 1.03 19.89
N ALA A 56 15.45 0.06 19.51
CA ALA A 56 15.01 -1.10 18.72
C ALA A 56 13.98 -1.95 19.49
N ARG A 57 14.17 -2.14 20.80
CA ARG A 57 13.22 -2.85 21.67
C ARG A 57 11.89 -2.11 21.78
N GLU A 58 11.93 -0.79 21.97
CA GLU A 58 10.71 0.02 22.04
C GLU A 58 9.90 -0.02 20.73
N HIS A 59 10.59 0.00 19.58
CA HIS A 59 9.95 -0.16 18.28
C HIS A 59 9.30 -1.54 18.11
N LEU A 60 9.96 -2.60 18.58
CA LEU A 60 9.42 -3.95 18.54
C LEU A 60 8.20 -4.10 19.46
N ASP A 61 8.26 -3.55 20.68
CA ASP A 61 7.14 -3.56 21.64
C ASP A 61 5.92 -2.77 21.10
N ARG A 62 6.17 -1.71 20.32
CA ARG A 62 5.12 -0.93 19.66
C ARG A 62 4.50 -1.72 18.51
N ALA A 63 5.32 -2.37 17.67
CA ALA A 63 4.84 -3.21 16.58
C ALA A 63 4.01 -4.41 17.09
N ALA A 64 4.46 -5.07 18.16
CA ALA A 64 3.73 -6.18 18.80
C ALA A 64 2.35 -5.72 19.32
N ARG A 65 2.27 -4.57 19.99
CA ARG A 65 0.98 -4.00 20.45
C ARG A 65 0.04 -3.66 19.30
N HIS A 66 0.57 -3.15 18.19
CA HIS A 66 -0.25 -2.88 17.00
C HIS A 66 -0.78 -4.15 16.35
N LEU A 67 0.00 -5.23 16.34
CA LEU A 67 -0.44 -6.53 15.84
C LEU A 67 -1.56 -7.11 16.69
N VAL A 68 -1.43 -7.10 18.02
CA VAL A 68 -2.49 -7.56 18.93
C VAL A 68 -3.78 -6.76 18.71
N ALA A 69 -3.70 -5.43 18.70
CA ALA A 69 -4.86 -4.57 18.47
C ALA A 69 -5.50 -4.74 17.08
N ALA A 70 -4.73 -5.12 16.07
CA ALA A 70 -5.27 -5.43 14.75
C ALA A 70 -6.04 -6.76 14.76
N CYS A 71 -5.56 -7.76 15.49
CA CYS A 71 -6.24 -9.04 15.65
C CYS A 71 -7.54 -8.90 16.44
N ASP A 72 -7.50 -8.17 17.56
CA ASP A 72 -8.71 -7.93 18.37
C ASP A 72 -9.81 -7.27 17.54
N ARG A 73 -9.46 -6.28 16.71
CA ARG A 73 -10.42 -5.62 15.81
C ARG A 73 -10.97 -6.54 14.72
N LEU A 74 -10.17 -7.48 14.24
CA LEU A 74 -10.62 -8.47 13.27
C LEU A 74 -11.58 -9.47 13.93
N ASP A 75 -11.29 -9.90 15.16
CA ASP A 75 -12.16 -10.78 15.93
C ASP A 75 -13.47 -10.09 16.34
N ASP A 76 -13.42 -8.82 16.72
CA ASP A 76 -14.60 -7.97 16.97
C ASP A 76 -15.45 -7.87 15.69
N TYR A 77 -14.83 -7.55 14.56
CA TYR A 77 -15.53 -7.44 13.28
C TYR A 77 -16.17 -8.76 12.85
N LEU A 78 -15.46 -9.88 13.00
CA LEU A 78 -15.99 -11.22 12.69
C LEU A 78 -17.13 -11.62 13.63
N SER A 79 -17.09 -11.16 14.87
CA SER A 79 -18.16 -11.38 15.85
C SER A 79 -19.40 -10.53 15.54
N ASP A 80 -19.21 -9.27 15.15
CA ASP A 80 -20.27 -8.34 14.77
C ASP A 80 -21.06 -8.81 13.53
N ILE A 81 -20.40 -9.50 12.60
CA ILE A 81 -21.04 -10.10 11.42
C ILE A 81 -21.54 -11.54 11.65
N GLY A 82 -21.51 -12.03 12.90
CA GLY A 82 -22.10 -13.32 13.30
C GLY A 82 -21.29 -14.55 12.90
N LEU A 83 -19.98 -14.41 12.62
CA LEU A 83 -19.09 -15.46 12.13
C LEU A 83 -18.15 -16.05 13.21
N ALA A 84 -18.46 -15.86 14.49
CA ALA A 84 -17.67 -16.37 15.60
C ALA A 84 -17.90 -17.89 15.85
N THR A 85 -16.88 -18.66 15.45
CA THR A 85 -16.51 -20.06 15.81
C THR A 85 -17.52 -21.19 15.59
N LEU A 86 -17.15 -22.13 14.70
CA LEU A 86 -16.87 -23.53 15.02
C LEU A 86 -15.84 -24.01 14.00
N GLY A 87 -14.75 -24.63 14.48
CA GLY A 87 -13.51 -24.77 13.74
C GLY A 87 -13.59 -25.61 12.47
N GLU A 88 -12.80 -25.22 11.47
CA GLU A 88 -12.25 -26.14 10.47
C GLU A 88 -11.02 -25.49 9.80
N LYS A 89 -9.90 -26.23 9.78
CA LYS A 89 -8.80 -26.12 8.80
C LYS A 89 -9.30 -26.75 7.47
N PRO A 90 -8.77 -26.47 6.25
CA PRO A 90 -7.33 -26.39 5.96
C PRO A 90 -6.87 -25.40 4.84
N GLU A 91 -5.53 -25.32 4.73
CA GLU A 91 -4.65 -25.07 3.58
C GLU A 91 -5.10 -24.19 2.38
N GLU A 92 -4.36 -23.11 2.14
CA GLU A 92 -3.50 -22.97 0.95
C GLU A 92 -2.45 -21.87 1.21
N THR A 93 -1.17 -22.23 1.09
CA THR A 93 -0.03 -21.33 1.28
C THR A 93 0.05 -20.35 0.11
N VAL A 94 -0.31 -19.08 0.35
CA VAL A 94 0.04 -18.00 -0.59
C VAL A 94 1.44 -17.51 -0.23
N THR A 95 2.34 -17.60 -1.18
CA THR A 95 3.73 -17.14 -1.03
C THR A 95 3.78 -15.64 -0.76
N PRO A 96 4.68 -15.19 0.14
CA PRO A 96 4.73 -13.79 0.56
C PRO A 96 5.09 -12.86 -0.61
N THR A 97 4.33 -11.77 -0.73
CA THR A 97 4.73 -10.61 -1.55
C THR A 97 6.07 -10.11 -1.05
N THR A 98 7.12 -10.44 -1.79
CA THR A 98 8.48 -10.02 -1.50
C THR A 98 8.59 -8.55 -1.88
N VAL A 99 8.89 -7.70 -0.89
CA VAL A 99 9.39 -6.35 -1.17
C VAL A 99 10.61 -6.52 -2.08
N PRO A 100 10.77 -5.76 -3.18
CA PRO A 100 11.98 -5.82 -3.99
C PRO A 100 13.21 -5.57 -3.11
N SER A 101 13.92 -6.65 -2.83
CA SER A 101 15.11 -6.70 -2.00
C SER A 101 16.34 -6.41 -2.85
N ASP A 102 16.36 -5.25 -3.51
CA ASP A 102 17.52 -4.79 -4.29
C ASP A 102 18.03 -3.42 -3.81
N ALA A 103 17.66 -3.00 -2.59
CA ALA A 103 18.27 -1.86 -1.94
C ALA A 103 18.83 -2.27 -0.56
N PRO A 104 20.12 -2.02 -0.28
CA PRO A 104 20.69 -2.27 1.03
C PRO A 104 19.90 -1.53 2.12
N PRO A 105 19.84 -2.07 3.36
CA PRO A 105 19.01 -1.51 4.42
C PRO A 105 19.57 -0.15 4.87
N GLY A 106 18.98 0.94 4.38
CA GLY A 106 19.35 2.31 4.76
C GLY A 106 18.95 3.44 3.81
N SER A 107 18.58 3.22 2.55
CA SER A 107 18.36 4.33 1.62
C SER A 107 16.88 4.74 1.51
N LEU A 108 16.53 5.92 2.02
CA LEU A 108 15.34 6.67 1.56
C LEU A 108 15.37 6.90 0.02
N ASP A 109 16.55 6.75 -0.59
CA ASP A 109 16.83 7.01 -2.00
C ASP A 109 16.00 6.16 -2.98
N TRP A 110 15.58 4.94 -2.61
CA TRP A 110 14.82 4.11 -3.57
C TRP A 110 13.47 4.75 -3.94
N TRP A 111 12.81 5.36 -2.96
CA TRP A 111 11.55 6.05 -3.15
C TRP A 111 11.77 7.28 -4.02
N SER A 112 12.71 8.14 -3.63
CA SER A 112 12.99 9.37 -4.36
C SER A 112 13.42 9.11 -5.79
N ARG A 113 14.32 8.13 -5.99
CA ARG A 113 14.78 7.70 -7.31
C ARG A 113 13.63 7.21 -8.17
N ARG A 114 12.78 6.33 -7.64
CA ARG A 114 11.66 5.79 -8.43
C ARG A 114 10.61 6.85 -8.75
N ILE A 115 10.26 7.71 -7.79
CA ILE A 115 9.30 8.81 -8.02
C ILE A 115 9.83 9.76 -9.09
N ASN A 116 11.11 10.14 -9.03
CA ASN A 116 11.76 10.97 -10.04
C ASN A 116 11.80 10.30 -11.41
N GLU A 117 12.06 8.99 -11.45
CA GLU A 117 12.03 8.21 -12.69
C GLU A 117 10.63 8.22 -13.33
N ILE A 118 9.57 7.82 -12.61
CA ILE A 118 8.22 7.71 -13.18
C ILE A 118 7.60 9.07 -13.55
N SER A 119 8.02 10.14 -12.87
CA SER A 119 7.54 11.50 -13.11
C SER A 119 8.43 12.33 -14.05
N ASP A 120 9.51 11.74 -14.58
CA ASP A 120 10.47 12.39 -15.47
C ASP A 120 11.05 13.69 -14.88
N GLY A 121 11.64 13.58 -13.68
CA GLY A 121 12.26 14.71 -12.98
C GLY A 121 13.43 14.27 -12.09
N ASP A 122 14.02 15.23 -11.38
CA ASP A 122 15.21 15.06 -10.54
C ASP A 122 15.10 15.84 -9.22
N ALA A 123 13.88 16.08 -8.75
CA ALA A 123 13.63 16.91 -7.57
C ALA A 123 14.07 16.21 -6.28
N GLU A 124 14.45 17.02 -5.30
CA GLU A 124 14.65 16.60 -3.92
C GLU A 124 13.61 17.28 -3.03
N ALA A 125 13.16 16.58 -1.99
CA ALA A 125 12.24 17.14 -1.01
C ALA A 125 12.58 16.64 0.40
N GLU A 126 12.50 17.54 1.36
CA GLU A 126 12.57 17.19 2.77
C GLU A 126 11.34 16.39 3.19
N LEU A 127 11.56 15.36 4.01
CA LEU A 127 10.47 14.55 4.56
C LEU A 127 9.59 15.41 5.45
N ARG A 128 8.28 15.30 5.25
CA ARG A 128 7.25 15.99 6.03
C ARG A 128 6.33 14.97 6.66
N GLU A 129 6.18 15.06 7.97
CA GLU A 129 5.23 14.24 8.70
C GLU A 129 3.80 14.74 8.42
N VAL A 130 2.96 13.85 7.92
CA VAL A 130 1.57 14.15 7.55
C VAL A 130 0.75 12.87 7.68
N THR A 131 -0.53 12.99 8.01
CA THR A 131 -1.44 11.85 7.98
C THR A 131 -1.64 11.38 6.53
N VAL A 132 -1.73 10.05 6.32
CA VAL A 132 -1.87 9.46 4.99
C VAL A 132 -3.12 9.98 4.26
N THR A 133 -4.23 10.20 4.97
CA THR A 133 -5.47 10.75 4.41
C THR A 133 -5.32 12.19 3.92
N ARG A 134 -4.59 13.03 4.67
CA ARG A 134 -4.32 14.41 4.27
C ARG A 134 -3.38 14.46 3.08
N LEU A 135 -2.31 13.66 3.10
CA LEU A 135 -1.40 13.48 1.96
C LEU A 135 -2.17 13.07 0.70
N PHE A 136 -3.05 12.08 0.82
CA PHE A 136 -3.86 11.61 -0.30
C PHE A 136 -4.74 12.73 -0.87
N SER A 137 -5.41 13.49 0.00
CA SER A 137 -6.28 14.60 -0.41
C SER A 137 -5.50 15.71 -1.13
N GLU A 138 -4.32 16.06 -0.63
CA GLU A 138 -3.42 17.04 -1.26
C GLU A 138 -2.92 16.55 -2.63
N LEU A 139 -2.58 15.25 -2.74
CA LEU A 139 -2.16 14.66 -4.01
C LEU A 139 -3.31 14.62 -5.04
N VAL A 140 -4.54 14.33 -4.63
CA VAL A 140 -5.71 14.38 -5.52
C VAL A 140 -5.95 15.81 -6.04
N ASP A 141 -5.84 16.82 -5.18
CA ASP A 141 -5.98 18.24 -5.57
C ASP A 141 -4.88 18.67 -6.56
N LEU A 142 -3.61 18.32 -6.27
CA LEU A 142 -2.48 18.57 -7.18
C LEU A 142 -2.64 17.85 -8.52
N ALA A 143 -3.11 16.61 -8.50
CA ALA A 143 -3.40 15.85 -9.71
C ALA A 143 -4.54 16.47 -10.52
N GLY A 144 -5.57 16.99 -9.86
CA GLY A 144 -6.67 17.73 -10.49
C GLY A 144 -6.22 19.00 -11.20
N LYS A 145 -5.23 19.71 -10.63
CA LYS A 145 -4.58 20.88 -11.23
C LYS A 145 -3.65 20.52 -12.39
N GLY A 146 -3.19 19.28 -12.46
CA GLY A 146 -2.23 18.82 -13.47
C GLY A 146 -0.81 19.35 -13.24
N ASP A 147 -0.50 19.78 -12.02
CA ASP A 147 0.82 20.30 -11.64
C ASP A 147 1.77 19.13 -11.31
N ARG A 148 2.55 18.72 -12.31
CA ARG A 148 3.49 17.60 -12.21
C ARG A 148 4.56 17.85 -11.15
N ASP A 149 5.12 19.05 -11.10
CA ASP A 149 6.26 19.35 -10.25
C ASP A 149 5.85 19.42 -8.78
N ALA A 150 4.72 20.06 -8.49
CA ALA A 150 4.16 20.07 -7.14
C ALA A 150 3.70 18.67 -6.70
N TYR A 151 3.11 17.90 -7.61
CA TYR A 151 2.72 16.51 -7.34
C TYR A 151 3.93 15.63 -7.00
N ARG A 152 5.00 15.72 -7.81
CA ARG A 152 6.29 15.03 -7.58
C ARG A 152 6.90 15.44 -6.24
N ALA A 153 7.08 16.74 -6.00
CA ALA A 153 7.63 17.25 -4.75
C ALA A 153 6.83 16.76 -3.53
N ARG A 154 5.50 16.68 -3.66
CA ARG A 154 4.65 16.19 -2.58
C ARG A 154 4.83 14.69 -2.33
N LEU A 155 4.91 13.87 -3.36
CA LEU A 155 5.23 12.44 -3.23
C LEU A 155 6.61 12.22 -2.60
N LEU A 156 7.62 12.98 -3.01
CA LEU A 156 8.97 12.91 -2.45
C LEU A 156 8.96 13.24 -0.95
N SER A 157 8.28 14.32 -0.55
CA SER A 157 8.19 14.74 0.86
C SER A 157 7.46 13.73 1.77
N ALA A 158 6.64 12.83 1.22
CA ALA A 158 5.96 11.81 2.02
C ALA A 158 6.90 10.67 2.46
N GLY A 159 7.91 10.38 1.64
CA GLY A 159 8.81 9.25 1.81
C GLY A 159 8.11 7.88 1.72
N PRO A 160 8.90 6.80 1.81
CA PRO A 160 8.39 5.43 1.62
C PRO A 160 7.38 5.00 2.70
N SER A 161 7.52 5.48 3.94
CA SER A 161 6.67 5.05 5.07
C SER A 161 5.21 5.46 4.91
N HIS A 162 4.95 6.64 4.34
CA HIS A 162 3.60 7.14 4.09
C HIS A 162 3.14 6.86 2.66
N GLY A 163 4.05 6.95 1.70
CA GLY A 163 3.77 6.78 0.28
C GLY A 163 3.19 5.41 -0.06
N VAL A 164 3.78 4.32 0.44
CA VAL A 164 3.30 2.95 0.17
C VAL A 164 1.88 2.72 0.67
N ARG A 165 1.43 3.47 1.69
CA ARG A 165 0.07 3.35 2.25
C ARG A 165 -1.00 4.03 1.41
N LEU A 166 -0.62 4.85 0.41
CA LEU A 166 -1.57 5.56 -0.45
C LEU A 166 -2.37 4.62 -1.34
N SER A 167 -1.76 3.54 -1.83
CA SER A 167 -2.40 2.56 -2.71
C SER A 167 -3.63 1.89 -2.06
N GLY A 168 -3.56 1.64 -0.75
CA GLY A 168 -4.66 1.08 0.03
C GLY A 168 -5.87 2.00 0.14
N LEU A 169 -5.69 3.33 0.02
CA LEU A 169 -6.78 4.30 0.04
C LEU A 169 -7.43 4.50 -1.34
N SER A 170 -6.65 4.41 -2.41
CA SER A 170 -7.15 4.65 -3.76
C SER A 170 -8.12 3.58 -4.25
N TRP A 171 -7.90 2.31 -3.91
CA TRP A 171 -8.63 1.20 -4.55
C TRP A 171 -10.16 1.24 -4.33
N PRO A 172 -10.68 1.38 -3.08
CA PRO A 172 -12.13 1.49 -2.88
C PRO A 172 -12.72 2.72 -3.58
N MET A 173 -11.98 3.83 -3.59
CA MET A 173 -12.42 5.08 -4.22
C MET A 173 -12.49 4.97 -5.74
N ILE A 174 -11.49 4.35 -6.37
CA ILE A 174 -11.46 4.10 -7.82
C ILE A 174 -12.69 3.28 -8.22
N ARG A 175 -13.02 2.22 -7.48
CA ARG A 175 -14.19 1.37 -7.77
C ARG A 175 -15.50 2.15 -7.73
N THR A 176 -15.73 2.91 -6.66
CA THR A 176 -16.95 3.72 -6.52
C THR A 176 -17.02 4.81 -7.59
N LEU A 177 -15.93 5.55 -7.81
CA LEU A 177 -15.90 6.65 -8.78
C LEU A 177 -15.99 6.17 -10.23
N ALA A 178 -15.42 5.00 -10.55
CA ALA A 178 -15.56 4.40 -11.88
C ALA A 178 -17.01 4.00 -12.14
N SER A 179 -17.69 3.41 -11.16
CA SER A 179 -19.12 3.08 -11.27
C SER A 179 -19.98 4.34 -11.44
N ASP A 180 -19.70 5.38 -10.65
CA ASP A 180 -20.39 6.68 -10.74
C ASP A 180 -20.15 7.37 -12.09
N ALA A 181 -18.92 7.34 -12.61
CA ALA A 181 -18.57 7.95 -13.89
C ALA A 181 -19.25 7.24 -15.08
N LEU A 182 -19.44 5.93 -14.98
CA LEU A 182 -20.11 5.11 -15.99
C LEU A 182 -21.64 5.06 -15.82
N GLY A 183 -22.17 5.45 -14.66
CA GLY A 183 -23.59 5.34 -14.31
C GLY A 183 -24.09 3.89 -14.13
N ARG A 184 -23.18 2.90 -14.10
CA ARG A 184 -23.46 1.47 -13.94
C ARG A 184 -22.28 0.75 -13.28
N PRO A 185 -22.48 -0.46 -12.73
CA PRO A 185 -21.38 -1.26 -12.21
C PRO A 185 -20.30 -1.50 -13.26
N VAL A 186 -19.04 -1.38 -12.85
CA VAL A 186 -17.87 -1.60 -13.71
C VAL A 186 -17.72 -3.07 -14.08
N THR A 187 -17.41 -3.35 -15.34
CA THR A 187 -17.12 -4.68 -15.86
C THR A 187 -15.80 -4.66 -16.63
N GLY A 188 -15.18 -5.82 -16.86
CA GLY A 188 -13.95 -5.92 -17.67
C GLY A 188 -14.11 -5.56 -19.16
N ARG A 189 -15.32 -5.19 -19.62
CA ARG A 189 -15.53 -4.63 -20.97
C ARG A 189 -15.39 -3.10 -20.99
N ASP A 190 -15.27 -2.48 -19.83
CA ASP A 190 -15.25 -1.02 -19.69
C ASP A 190 -13.84 -0.43 -19.72
N ASP A 191 -12.82 -1.27 -19.92
CA ASP A 191 -11.40 -0.92 -19.95
C ASP A 191 -11.11 0.27 -20.88
N ASP A 192 -11.58 0.21 -22.12
CA ASP A 192 -11.35 1.27 -23.11
C ASP A 192 -11.92 2.63 -22.68
N LEU A 193 -13.05 2.63 -21.97
CA LEU A 193 -13.68 3.85 -21.46
C LEU A 193 -12.93 4.39 -20.24
N LEU A 194 -12.52 3.50 -19.32
CA LEU A 194 -11.73 3.88 -18.16
C LEU A 194 -10.36 4.44 -18.57
N ILE A 195 -9.68 3.77 -19.51
CA ILE A 195 -8.44 4.25 -20.12
C ILE A 195 -8.64 5.64 -20.70
N ARG A 196 -9.72 5.90 -21.45
CA ARG A 196 -9.99 7.25 -22.00
C ARG A 196 -10.13 8.32 -20.92
N PHE A 197 -10.65 8.00 -19.75
CA PHE A 197 -10.74 8.96 -18.64
C PHE A 197 -9.39 9.25 -17.99
N THR A 198 -8.52 8.25 -17.92
CA THR A 198 -7.32 8.29 -17.07
C THR A 198 -6.00 8.46 -17.82
N ASP A 199 -5.94 8.07 -19.10
CA ASP A 199 -4.70 8.03 -19.90
C ASP A 199 -3.99 9.39 -19.94
N GLU A 200 -4.72 10.44 -20.31
CA GLU A 200 -4.16 11.79 -20.43
C GLU A 200 -3.72 12.37 -19.06
N PRO A 201 -4.51 12.31 -17.97
CA PRO A 201 -4.04 12.67 -16.63
C PRO A 201 -2.80 11.89 -16.16
N VAL A 202 -2.75 10.57 -16.42
CA VAL A 202 -1.62 9.72 -16.05
C VAL A 202 -0.37 10.12 -16.83
N LYS A 203 -0.45 10.24 -18.16
CA LYS A 203 0.68 10.70 -18.99
C LYS A 203 1.15 12.10 -18.63
N ARG A 204 0.24 12.98 -18.22
CA ARG A 204 0.58 14.34 -17.80
C ARG A 204 1.40 14.36 -16.52
N LEU A 205 1.09 13.54 -15.52
CA LEU A 205 1.74 13.58 -14.21
C LEU A 205 2.87 12.56 -14.05
N LEU A 206 2.73 11.39 -14.70
CA LEU A 206 3.61 10.24 -14.59
C LEU A 206 3.94 9.71 -16.00
N PRO A 207 4.66 10.50 -16.83
CA PRO A 207 4.90 10.17 -18.24
C PRO A 207 5.72 8.90 -18.46
N ARG A 208 6.50 8.47 -17.46
CA ARG A 208 7.34 7.25 -17.51
C ARG A 208 6.78 6.11 -16.66
N LEU A 209 5.52 6.21 -16.22
CA LEU A 209 4.85 5.12 -15.54
C LEU A 209 4.70 3.92 -16.50
N PRO A 210 5.04 2.69 -16.07
CA PRO A 210 4.72 1.51 -16.86
C PRO A 210 3.21 1.45 -17.16
N PRO A 211 2.81 1.19 -18.42
CA PRO A 211 1.42 1.34 -18.87
C PRO A 211 0.47 0.32 -18.23
N ASP A 212 1.01 -0.82 -17.81
CA ASP A 212 0.32 -1.91 -17.11
C ASP A 212 -0.10 -1.53 -15.69
N VAL A 213 0.62 -0.63 -15.00
CA VAL A 213 0.33 -0.30 -13.61
C VAL A 213 -1.02 0.41 -13.45
N ALA A 214 -1.32 1.39 -14.32
CA ALA A 214 -2.59 2.09 -14.30
C ALA A 214 -3.75 1.15 -14.62
N LEU A 215 -3.57 0.29 -15.62
CA LEU A 215 -4.57 -0.69 -16.03
C LEU A 215 -4.81 -1.74 -14.93
N ALA A 216 -3.74 -2.24 -14.29
CA ALA A 216 -3.84 -3.20 -13.20
C ALA A 216 -4.60 -2.62 -11.98
N GLN A 217 -4.44 -1.33 -11.68
CA GLN A 217 -5.22 -0.65 -10.62
C GLN A 217 -6.70 -0.51 -10.99
N LEU A 218 -7.01 -0.20 -12.26
CA LEU A 218 -8.39 -0.13 -12.76
C LEU A 218 -9.05 -1.51 -12.81
N HIS A 219 -8.34 -2.54 -13.26
CA HIS A 219 -8.79 -3.94 -13.26
C HIS A 219 -9.00 -4.46 -11.85
N GLY A 220 -8.09 -4.14 -10.93
CA GLY A 220 -8.24 -4.45 -9.52
C GLY A 220 -9.56 -3.91 -8.97
N ALA A 221 -9.95 -2.69 -9.35
CA ALA A 221 -11.22 -2.10 -8.92
C ALA A 221 -12.47 -2.76 -9.55
N SER A 222 -12.30 -3.42 -10.71
CA SER A 222 -13.37 -3.91 -11.58
C SER A 222 -13.61 -5.42 -11.50
N SER A 223 -12.68 -6.19 -10.92
CA SER A 223 -12.76 -7.67 -10.90
C SER A 223 -12.24 -8.26 -9.60
N LEU A 224 -13.04 -9.21 -9.06
CA LEU A 224 -12.63 -10.15 -8.02
C LEU A 224 -12.55 -11.55 -8.66
N PRO A 225 -11.44 -12.29 -8.48
CA PRO A 225 -10.19 -11.90 -7.81
C PRO A 225 -9.32 -10.94 -8.65
N HIS A 226 -8.45 -10.19 -7.97
CA HIS A 226 -7.45 -9.33 -8.61
C HIS A 226 -6.50 -10.18 -9.45
N ARG A 227 -6.48 -9.95 -10.77
CA ARG A 227 -5.48 -10.53 -11.66
C ARG A 227 -4.61 -9.41 -12.17
N HIS A 228 -3.35 -9.37 -11.76
CA HIS A 228 -2.40 -8.44 -12.34
C HIS A 228 -2.14 -8.86 -13.78
N ARG A 229 -2.04 -7.90 -14.70
CA ARG A 229 -1.64 -8.14 -16.08
C ARG A 229 -0.37 -7.37 -16.38
N ASP A 230 0.56 -8.01 -17.07
CA ASP A 230 1.78 -7.36 -17.56
C ASP A 230 1.49 -6.43 -18.75
N ALA A 231 2.52 -5.76 -19.26
CA ALA A 231 2.43 -4.86 -20.42
C ALA A 231 1.92 -5.55 -21.69
N GLU A 232 2.04 -6.87 -21.79
CA GLU A 232 1.53 -7.69 -22.90
C GLU A 232 0.12 -8.25 -22.64
N GLY A 233 -0.50 -7.89 -21.51
CA GLY A 233 -1.84 -8.30 -21.13
C GLY A 233 -1.93 -9.73 -20.57
N ARG A 234 -0.80 -10.36 -20.25
CA ARG A 234 -0.74 -11.71 -19.65
C ARG A 234 -0.90 -11.61 -18.14
N GLU A 235 -1.58 -12.59 -17.55
CA GLU A 235 -1.75 -12.65 -16.10
C GLU A 235 -0.39 -12.88 -15.42
N THR A 236 -0.04 -12.01 -14.47
CA THR A 236 1.18 -12.09 -13.68
C THR A 236 0.84 -12.16 -12.19
N THR A 237 1.69 -12.84 -11.43
CA THR A 237 1.62 -12.88 -9.96
C THR A 237 2.51 -11.83 -9.30
N GLU A 238 3.33 -11.12 -10.07
CA GLU A 238 4.23 -10.10 -9.55
C GLU A 238 3.48 -8.77 -9.36
N PRO A 239 3.44 -8.22 -8.13
CA PRO A 239 2.76 -6.96 -7.88
C PRO A 239 3.55 -5.79 -8.47
N PRO A 240 2.86 -4.71 -8.88
CA PRO A 240 3.55 -3.52 -9.39
C PRO A 240 4.46 -2.92 -8.34
N HIS A 241 5.52 -2.23 -8.79
CA HIS A 241 6.44 -1.55 -7.89
C HIS A 241 5.67 -0.61 -6.93
N PRO A 242 5.95 -0.63 -5.61
CA PRO A 242 5.09 0.03 -4.62
C PRO A 242 5.01 1.56 -4.79
N ALA A 243 6.07 2.20 -5.29
CA ALA A 243 6.04 3.63 -5.61
C ALA A 243 5.11 3.96 -6.79
N ASP A 244 5.02 3.06 -7.77
CA ASP A 244 4.22 3.23 -8.98
C ASP A 244 2.72 3.12 -8.61
N ALA A 245 2.38 2.10 -7.81
CA ALA A 245 1.04 1.92 -7.27
C ALA A 245 0.60 3.09 -6.38
N ALA A 246 1.51 3.62 -5.55
CA ALA A 246 1.24 4.77 -4.70
C ALA A 246 1.06 6.07 -5.48
N ALA A 247 1.86 6.29 -6.53
CA ALA A 247 1.79 7.47 -7.37
C ALA A 247 0.57 7.47 -8.30
N VAL A 248 0.19 6.32 -8.86
CA VAL A 248 -0.93 6.29 -9.81
C VAL A 248 -2.30 6.45 -9.13
N GLY A 249 -2.46 5.95 -7.90
CA GLY A 249 -3.74 5.93 -7.18
C GLY A 249 -4.45 7.29 -7.09
N PRO A 250 -3.83 8.34 -6.54
CA PRO A 250 -4.42 9.68 -6.47
C PRO A 250 -4.74 10.28 -7.85
N VAL A 251 -3.93 9.97 -8.87
CA VAL A 251 -4.15 10.44 -10.25
C VAL A 251 -5.41 9.83 -10.85
N LEU A 252 -5.61 8.52 -10.68
CA LEU A 252 -6.83 7.83 -11.14
C LEU A 252 -8.07 8.38 -10.43
N VAL A 253 -7.99 8.62 -9.12
CA VAL A 253 -9.09 9.22 -8.35
C VAL A 253 -9.43 10.63 -8.88
N ALA A 254 -8.44 11.49 -9.09
CA ALA A 254 -8.67 12.83 -9.64
C ALA A 254 -9.28 12.79 -11.05
N ALA A 255 -8.80 11.88 -11.91
CA ALA A 255 -9.31 11.69 -13.26
C ALA A 255 -10.78 11.22 -13.27
N LEU A 256 -11.12 10.24 -12.43
CA LEU A 256 -12.47 9.70 -12.32
C LEU A 256 -13.45 10.69 -11.68
N LEU A 257 -13.02 11.48 -10.69
CA LEU A 257 -13.81 12.60 -10.16
C LEU A 257 -14.19 13.58 -11.27
N ARG A 258 -13.23 13.96 -12.11
CA ARG A 258 -13.47 14.84 -13.24
C ARG A 258 -14.38 14.22 -14.29
N ALA A 259 -14.22 12.91 -14.56
CA ALA A 259 -15.09 12.18 -15.48
C ALA A 259 -16.54 12.16 -14.97
N ARG A 260 -16.76 11.81 -13.69
CA ARG A 260 -18.07 11.85 -13.04
C ARG A 260 -18.73 13.22 -13.12
N GLU A 261 -17.97 14.29 -12.86
CA GLU A 261 -18.51 15.65 -12.95
C GLU A 261 -18.95 16.04 -14.36
N ARG A 262 -18.27 15.53 -15.40
CA ARG A 262 -18.66 15.73 -16.80
C ARG A 262 -19.93 14.94 -17.11
N THR A 263 -19.97 13.65 -16.78
CA THR A 263 -21.16 12.80 -16.99
C THR A 263 -22.40 13.40 -16.31
N ARG A 264 -22.25 13.98 -15.11
CA ARG A 264 -23.36 14.67 -14.40
C ARG A 264 -23.80 15.97 -15.06
N LYS A 265 -22.92 16.68 -15.78
CA LYS A 265 -23.27 17.91 -16.51
C LYS A 265 -23.96 17.63 -17.84
N ASP A 266 -23.65 16.48 -18.45
CA ASP A 266 -24.17 16.06 -19.74
C ASP A 266 -25.50 15.29 -19.63
N ALA A 267 -25.92 14.94 -18.40
CA ALA A 267 -27.20 14.29 -18.07
C ALA A 267 -28.26 15.30 -17.62
#